data_AF-A0A380JPD3-F1
#
_entry.id   AF-A0A380JPD3-F1
#
_cell.length_a   1.000
_cell.length_b   1.000
_cell.length_c   1.000
_cell.angle_alpha   90.00
_cell.angle_beta   90.00
_cell.angle_gamma   90.00
#
_symmetry.space_group_name_H-M   'P 1'
#
loop_
_entity.id
_entity.type
_entity.pdbx_description
1 polymer ?
#
loop_
_entity_poly.entity_id
_entity_poly.type
_entity_poly.pdbx_seq_one_letter_code
_entity_poly.pdbx_strand_id
1 'polypeptide(L)'
;MSRSRRRNWKSLTIVLLTILTIFTANSVQSARKLRTFPDTTEISLGTKATEIPGILPFTGKYQIALGDLDHLQRATYAHIQLKDQDEPTLKRKALRFNPPGWHNYQVINSKGKKTWLMDRGHLVGYQFSGLNDEPKNLVTMTKYLNTGFSDKNPLGMLYYENRLDNWLAIHPNFWLDYKVTPIYQNDELVPRQVVLQYVGIDQNGELLQIKLGGNKESVDHYGITSVVLDNVSPLAALDYRTGMLLDENQHIEEKNNLATEELDEAA
;
A
#
# COMPACT_ATOMS: atom_id res chain seq x y z
N MET A 1 -9.31 69.00 -74.43
CA MET A 1 -8.09 68.66 -73.66
C MET A 1 -8.50 67.92 -72.40
N SER A 2 -7.90 66.73 -72.17
CA SER A 2 -7.68 66.09 -70.86
C SER A 2 -8.89 65.67 -70.01
N ARG A 3 -9.01 64.47 -69.42
CA ARG A 3 -8.33 63.16 -69.51
C ARG A 3 -9.22 62.19 -68.70
N SER A 4 -9.24 60.93 -69.10
CA SER A 4 -10.00 59.82 -68.50
C SER A 4 -9.53 59.44 -67.09
N ARG A 5 -10.44 58.86 -66.28
CA ARG A 5 -10.10 57.84 -65.27
C ARG A 5 -11.19 56.77 -65.21
N ARG A 6 -11.02 55.68 -65.99
CA ARG A 6 -11.69 54.40 -65.74
C ARG A 6 -10.92 53.66 -64.64
N ARG A 7 -11.62 53.29 -63.57
CA ARG A 7 -11.07 52.60 -62.40
C ARG A 7 -11.08 51.09 -62.67
N ASN A 8 -9.90 50.53 -62.91
CA ASN A 8 -9.67 49.09 -63.06
C ASN A 8 -9.96 48.38 -61.72
N TRP A 9 -10.81 47.36 -61.76
CA TRP A 9 -10.95 46.38 -60.68
C TRP A 9 -9.87 45.32 -60.87
N LYS A 10 -8.92 45.23 -59.94
CA LYS A 10 -8.02 44.08 -59.82
C LYS A 10 -8.62 43.11 -58.82
N SER A 11 -8.79 41.88 -59.26
CA SER A 11 -9.26 40.73 -58.49
C SER A 11 -8.46 40.56 -57.19
N LEU A 12 -9.15 40.43 -56.07
CA LEU A 12 -8.56 40.04 -54.79
C LEU A 12 -8.56 38.51 -54.72
N THR A 13 -7.41 37.87 -54.94
CA THR A 13 -7.20 36.47 -54.61
C THR A 13 -6.85 36.38 -53.12
N ILE A 14 -7.75 35.80 -52.32
CA ILE A 14 -7.50 35.48 -50.92
C ILE A 14 -6.74 34.14 -50.89
N VAL A 15 -5.46 34.16 -50.53
CA VAL A 15 -4.68 32.96 -50.23
C VAL A 15 -4.94 32.60 -48.77
N LEU A 16 -5.66 31.52 -48.53
CA LEU A 16 -5.89 30.97 -47.20
C LEU A 16 -4.66 30.13 -46.79
N LEU A 17 -3.74 30.71 -46.02
CA LEU A 17 -2.65 29.98 -45.38
C LEU A 17 -3.22 29.21 -44.18
N THR A 18 -3.42 27.90 -44.34
CA THR A 18 -3.67 26.99 -43.22
C THR A 18 -2.37 26.75 -42.47
N ILE A 19 -2.14 27.49 -41.38
CA ILE A 19 -1.08 27.20 -40.42
C ILE A 19 -1.50 25.95 -39.65
N LEU A 20 -0.93 24.80 -40.01
CA LEU A 20 -1.05 23.57 -39.24
C LEU A 20 -0.19 23.72 -37.98
N THR A 21 -0.78 24.19 -36.88
CA THR A 21 -0.11 24.19 -35.57
C THR A 21 -0.02 22.75 -35.09
N ILE A 22 1.15 22.14 -35.28
CA ILE A 22 1.52 20.92 -34.57
C ILE A 22 1.61 21.29 -33.10
N PHE A 23 0.53 21.05 -32.35
CA PHE A 23 0.59 20.99 -30.90
C PHE A 23 1.43 19.75 -30.55
N THR A 24 2.74 19.91 -30.40
CA THR A 24 3.49 18.99 -29.57
C THR A 24 3.01 19.24 -28.14
N ALA A 25 2.11 18.39 -27.67
CA ALA A 25 1.85 18.25 -26.25
C ALA A 25 3.13 17.69 -25.62
N ASN A 26 4.09 18.56 -25.33
CA ASN A 26 5.14 18.27 -24.38
C ASN A 26 4.43 18.13 -23.04
N SER A 27 4.02 16.90 -22.70
CA SER A 27 3.72 16.54 -21.34
C SER A 27 5.02 16.76 -20.56
N VAL A 28 5.15 17.94 -19.95
CA VAL A 28 6.14 18.17 -18.90
C VAL A 28 5.67 17.32 -17.73
N GLN A 29 6.02 16.05 -17.78
CA GLN A 29 5.92 15.16 -16.65
C GLN A 29 6.94 15.71 -15.67
N SER A 30 6.46 16.48 -14.69
CA SER A 30 7.28 16.93 -13.58
C SER A 30 7.92 15.67 -13.00
N ALA A 31 9.23 15.52 -13.17
CA ALA A 31 9.96 14.39 -12.60
C ALA A 31 9.75 14.43 -11.08
N ARG A 32 8.89 13.55 -10.57
CA ARG A 32 8.69 13.34 -9.12
C ARG A 32 10.10 13.12 -8.56
N LYS A 33 10.53 13.94 -7.59
CA LYS A 33 11.83 13.74 -6.94
C LYS A 33 11.77 12.38 -6.24
N LEU A 34 12.28 11.34 -6.90
CA LEU A 34 12.26 9.98 -6.41
C LEU A 34 13.11 9.93 -5.14
N ARG A 35 12.49 9.50 -4.05
CA ARG A 35 13.22 9.09 -2.86
C ARG A 35 14.04 7.84 -3.23
N THR A 36 15.19 7.64 -2.61
CA THR A 36 15.98 6.43 -2.82
C THR A 36 16.01 5.61 -1.54
N PHE A 37 15.86 4.29 -1.67
CA PHE A 37 16.03 3.32 -0.60
C PHE A 37 17.18 2.40 -1.00
N PRO A 38 18.42 2.65 -0.53
CA PRO A 38 19.60 1.96 -1.04
C PRO A 38 19.63 0.45 -0.75
N ASP A 39 18.86 0.00 0.24
CA ASP A 39 18.74 -1.42 0.59
C ASP A 39 17.74 -2.17 -0.29
N THR A 40 16.93 -1.46 -1.08
CA THR A 40 15.95 -2.06 -1.98
C THR A 40 16.68 -2.67 -3.20
N THR A 41 16.51 -3.97 -3.41
CA THR A 41 17.11 -4.71 -4.53
C THR A 41 16.13 -5.75 -5.07
N GLU A 42 16.35 -6.21 -6.30
CA GLU A 42 15.61 -7.33 -6.87
C GLU A 42 16.52 -8.37 -7.53
N ILE A 43 16.05 -9.61 -7.57
CA ILE A 43 16.73 -10.75 -8.20
C ILE A 43 15.73 -11.45 -9.14
N SER A 44 16.09 -11.62 -10.42
CA SER A 44 15.28 -12.43 -11.34
C SER A 44 15.38 -13.91 -10.99
N LEU A 45 14.23 -14.58 -10.92
CA LEU A 45 14.11 -15.97 -10.50
C LEU A 45 14.05 -16.95 -11.68
N GLY A 46 13.92 -16.45 -12.92
CA GLY A 46 13.78 -17.28 -14.12
C GLY A 46 12.51 -18.14 -14.18
N THR A 47 11.59 -17.97 -13.22
CA THR A 47 10.32 -18.71 -13.14
C THR A 47 9.17 -17.81 -13.59
N LYS A 48 8.21 -18.36 -14.35
CA LYS A 48 7.05 -17.59 -14.82
C LYS A 48 5.99 -17.45 -13.74
N ALA A 49 5.36 -16.28 -13.65
CA ALA A 49 4.25 -16.01 -12.75
C ALA A 49 3.07 -16.99 -12.93
N THR A 50 2.89 -17.56 -14.11
CA THR A 50 1.84 -18.56 -14.39
C THR A 50 2.07 -19.92 -13.73
N GLU A 51 3.28 -20.17 -13.21
CA GLU A 51 3.70 -21.47 -12.68
C GLU A 51 3.62 -21.54 -11.15
N ILE A 52 3.31 -20.44 -10.47
CA ILE A 52 3.47 -20.30 -9.02
C ILE A 52 2.13 -20.03 -8.32
N PRO A 53 1.80 -20.76 -7.24
CA PRO A 53 0.63 -20.47 -6.43
C PRO A 53 0.86 -19.24 -5.53
N GLY A 54 -0.22 -18.69 -4.97
CA GLY A 54 -0.12 -17.66 -3.92
C GLY A 54 -0.01 -16.21 -4.43
N ILE A 55 0.07 -15.99 -5.74
CA ILE A 55 -0.05 -14.67 -6.40
C ILE A 55 -1.35 -14.58 -7.21
N LEU A 56 -1.74 -13.37 -7.64
CA LEU A 56 -2.84 -13.22 -8.59
C LEU A 56 -2.42 -13.72 -9.98
N PRO A 57 -3.34 -14.34 -10.75
CA PRO A 57 -3.05 -14.71 -12.13
C PRO A 57 -2.50 -13.52 -12.92
N PHE A 58 -1.36 -13.69 -13.57
CA PHE A 58 -0.74 -12.60 -14.33
C PHE A 58 -1.51 -12.33 -15.62
N THR A 59 -2.26 -11.23 -15.66
CA THR A 59 -3.08 -10.84 -16.82
C THR A 59 -2.54 -9.63 -17.59
N GLY A 60 -1.46 -9.01 -17.08
CA GLY A 60 -0.96 -7.75 -17.62
C GLY A 60 -1.93 -6.57 -17.45
N LYS A 61 -2.84 -6.65 -16.48
CA LYS A 61 -3.80 -5.60 -16.11
C LYS A 61 -3.82 -5.41 -14.60
N TYR A 62 -4.17 -4.19 -14.17
CA TYR A 62 -4.49 -3.91 -12.77
C TYR A 62 -5.54 -4.91 -12.26
N GLN A 63 -5.27 -5.50 -11.10
CA GLN A 63 -6.19 -6.41 -10.42
C GLN A 63 -6.19 -6.10 -8.93
N ILE A 64 -7.36 -6.16 -8.31
CA ILE A 64 -7.51 -6.17 -6.87
C ILE A 64 -8.58 -7.19 -6.49
N ALA A 65 -8.22 -8.08 -5.57
CA ALA A 65 -9.09 -9.09 -5.00
C ALA A 65 -9.18 -8.85 -3.49
N LEU A 66 -10.40 -8.71 -2.99
CA LEU A 66 -10.69 -8.49 -1.58
C LEU A 66 -11.43 -9.73 -1.06
N GLY A 67 -10.94 -10.30 0.03
CA GLY A 67 -11.62 -11.40 0.68
C GLY A 67 -12.96 -10.95 1.27
N ASP A 68 -13.94 -11.86 1.27
CA ASP A 68 -15.22 -11.59 1.90
C ASP A 68 -15.03 -11.34 3.40
N LEU A 69 -15.89 -10.49 3.95
CA LEU A 69 -15.95 -10.33 5.40
C LEU A 69 -16.36 -11.66 6.00
N ASP A 70 -15.72 -12.05 7.10
CA ASP A 70 -16.10 -13.27 7.80
C ASP A 70 -17.40 -13.11 8.60
N HIS A 71 -17.77 -14.15 9.35
CA HIS A 71 -19.00 -14.15 10.16
C HIS A 71 -19.02 -13.10 11.28
N LEU A 72 -17.87 -12.54 11.67
CA LEU A 72 -17.73 -11.42 12.61
C LEU A 72 -17.56 -10.07 11.90
N GLN A 73 -17.80 -10.04 10.59
CA GLN A 73 -17.63 -8.88 9.71
C GLN A 73 -16.18 -8.37 9.63
N ARG A 74 -15.19 -9.26 9.85
CA ARG A 74 -13.76 -8.93 9.80
C ARG A 74 -13.23 -9.04 8.37
N ALA A 75 -12.35 -8.12 7.98
CA ALA A 75 -11.64 -8.22 6.70
C ALA A 75 -10.71 -9.45 6.71
N THR A 76 -10.58 -10.14 5.57
CA THR A 76 -9.86 -11.43 5.51
C THR A 76 -8.60 -11.39 4.67
N TYR A 77 -8.57 -10.62 3.59
CA TYR A 77 -7.34 -10.23 2.88
C TYR A 77 -7.62 -9.11 1.87
N ALA A 78 -6.57 -8.41 1.47
CA ALA A 78 -6.55 -7.61 0.25
C ALA A 78 -5.33 -7.99 -0.58
N HIS A 79 -5.53 -8.27 -1.87
CA HIS A 79 -4.50 -8.73 -2.80
C HIS A 79 -4.56 -7.89 -4.06
N ILE A 80 -3.46 -7.25 -4.43
CA ILE A 80 -3.37 -6.34 -5.57
C ILE A 80 -2.24 -6.76 -6.51
N GLN A 81 -2.43 -6.56 -7.80
CA GLN A 81 -1.40 -6.65 -8.82
C GLN A 81 -1.46 -5.39 -9.69
N LEU A 82 -0.40 -4.58 -9.66
CA LEU A 82 -0.40 -3.24 -10.26
C LEU A 82 0.97 -2.80 -10.79
N LYS A 83 0.98 -1.79 -11.65
CA LYS A 83 2.15 -0.98 -12.02
C LYS A 83 2.11 0.41 -11.36
N ASP A 84 3.21 1.15 -11.46
CA ASP A 84 3.31 2.56 -11.05
C ASP A 84 2.20 3.44 -11.62
N GLN A 85 1.89 3.29 -12.92
CA GLN A 85 0.85 4.08 -13.58
C GLN A 85 -0.58 3.80 -13.09
N ASP A 86 -0.80 2.68 -12.38
CA ASP A 86 -2.12 2.30 -11.86
C ASP A 86 -2.40 2.95 -10.49
N GLU A 87 -1.39 3.56 -9.86
CA GLU A 87 -1.57 4.28 -8.60
C GLU A 87 -2.62 5.41 -8.72
N PRO A 88 -3.44 5.65 -7.67
CA PRO A 88 -4.52 6.60 -7.74
C PRO A 88 -4.01 8.04 -7.80
N THR A 89 -4.53 8.79 -8.76
CA THR A 89 -4.28 10.24 -8.90
C THR A 89 -5.19 11.08 -7.99
N LEU A 90 -6.30 10.50 -7.50
CA LEU A 90 -7.24 11.19 -6.63
C LEU A 90 -6.69 11.30 -5.21
N LYS A 91 -6.83 12.49 -4.61
CA LYS A 91 -6.46 12.72 -3.21
C LYS A 91 -7.30 11.86 -2.27
N ARG A 92 -6.63 11.16 -1.35
CA ARG A 92 -7.25 10.38 -0.27
C ARG A 92 -8.25 11.21 0.53
N LYS A 93 -9.39 10.62 0.86
CA LYS A 93 -10.40 11.21 1.75
C LYS A 93 -10.22 10.69 3.17
N ALA A 94 -10.80 11.41 4.14
CA ALA A 94 -10.84 10.90 5.51
C ALA A 94 -11.71 9.65 5.57
N LEU A 95 -11.20 8.59 6.22
CA LEU A 95 -11.94 7.36 6.46
C LEU A 95 -13.04 7.60 7.50
N ARG A 96 -14.21 7.01 7.29
CA ARG A 96 -15.40 7.06 8.17
C ARG A 96 -15.86 5.68 8.62
N PHE A 97 -15.57 4.62 7.87
CA PHE A 97 -15.93 3.25 8.24
C PHE A 97 -15.20 2.81 9.51
N ASN A 98 -15.93 2.23 10.45
CA ASN A 98 -15.37 1.67 11.66
C ASN A 98 -15.28 0.14 11.48
N PRO A 99 -14.06 -0.42 11.35
CA PRO A 99 -13.90 -1.87 11.31
C PRO A 99 -14.28 -2.51 12.66
N PRO A 100 -14.45 -3.84 12.70
CA PRO A 100 -14.65 -4.56 13.96
C PRO A 100 -13.58 -4.20 15.01
N GLY A 101 -14.02 -4.12 16.27
CA GLY A 101 -13.16 -3.73 17.39
C GLY A 101 -12.74 -2.25 17.40
N TRP A 102 -13.35 -1.39 16.59
CA TRP A 102 -12.93 0.01 16.49
C TRP A 102 -13.22 0.80 17.78
N HIS A 103 -12.15 1.04 18.55
CA HIS A 103 -12.08 2.04 19.60
C HIS A 103 -10.81 2.88 19.39
N ASN A 104 -10.85 4.18 19.71
CA ASN A 104 -9.66 5.01 19.58
C ASN A 104 -9.49 5.92 20.79
N TYR A 105 -8.26 5.95 21.30
CA TYR A 105 -7.88 6.62 22.54
C TYR A 105 -6.76 7.62 22.26
N GLN A 106 -6.79 8.76 22.94
CA GLN A 106 -5.65 9.66 22.98
C GLN A 106 -4.72 9.26 24.12
N VAL A 107 -3.48 8.93 23.80
CA VAL A 107 -2.42 8.57 24.75
C VAL A 107 -1.28 9.59 24.69
N ILE A 108 -0.46 9.64 25.73
CA ILE A 108 0.73 10.48 25.78
C ILE A 108 1.93 9.68 25.27
N ASN A 109 2.62 10.20 24.26
CA ASN A 109 3.84 9.56 23.78
C ASN A 109 5.06 9.88 24.67
N SER A 110 6.20 9.26 24.38
CA SER A 110 7.47 9.48 25.10
C SER A 110 7.98 10.93 25.09
N LYS A 111 7.41 11.81 24.25
CA LYS A 111 7.72 13.25 24.19
C LYS A 111 6.67 14.13 24.88
N GLY A 112 5.77 13.54 25.66
CA GLY A 112 4.71 14.27 26.37
C GLY A 112 3.58 14.79 25.46
N LYS A 113 3.51 14.37 24.19
CA LYS A 113 2.47 14.83 23.25
C LYS A 113 1.33 13.83 23.15
N LYS A 114 0.10 14.34 23.08
CA LYS A 114 -1.09 13.55 22.78
C LYS A 114 -1.02 12.99 21.35
N THR A 115 -1.29 11.70 21.20
CA THR A 115 -1.46 11.03 19.92
C THR A 115 -2.61 10.04 20.01
N TRP A 116 -3.30 9.81 18.89
CA TRP A 116 -4.23 8.69 18.76
C TRP A 116 -3.46 7.37 18.77
N LEU A 117 -4.01 6.37 19.45
CA LEU A 117 -3.44 5.03 19.57
C LEU A 117 -3.75 4.16 18.34
N MET A 118 -4.97 4.25 17.83
CA MET A 118 -5.49 3.40 16.76
C MET A 118 -5.72 4.21 15.48
N ASP A 119 -5.57 3.53 14.34
CA ASP A 119 -5.91 4.02 13.01
C ASP A 119 -6.91 3.05 12.36
N ARG A 120 -7.82 3.60 11.54
CA ARG A 120 -8.59 2.81 10.57
C ARG A 120 -7.60 2.41 9.49
N GLY A 121 -6.99 1.26 9.68
CA GLY A 121 -5.82 0.83 8.95
C GLY A 121 -6.18 0.14 7.65
N HIS A 122 -5.53 0.52 6.56
CA HIS A 122 -5.67 -0.17 5.28
C HIS A 122 -4.90 -1.50 5.31
N LEU A 123 -5.45 -2.57 4.72
CA LEU A 123 -4.67 -3.77 4.42
C LEU A 123 -3.71 -3.47 3.27
N VAL A 124 -4.22 -3.18 2.07
CA VAL A 124 -3.42 -2.59 0.98
C VAL A 124 -3.57 -1.08 1.02
N GLY A 125 -2.45 -0.39 1.26
CA GLY A 125 -2.37 1.06 1.38
C GLY A 125 -3.07 1.83 0.26
N TYR A 126 -3.61 3.00 0.59
CA TYR A 126 -4.33 3.86 -0.37
C TYR A 126 -3.50 4.18 -1.61
N GLN A 127 -2.18 4.38 -1.47
CA GLN A 127 -1.29 4.71 -2.58
C GLN A 127 -1.24 3.63 -3.67
N PHE A 128 -1.62 2.39 -3.34
CA PHE A 128 -1.74 1.32 -4.33
C PHE A 128 -3.19 1.09 -4.75
N SER A 129 -4.11 1.01 -3.78
CA SER A 129 -5.48 0.55 -4.05
C SER A 129 -6.45 1.65 -4.46
N GLY A 130 -6.21 2.90 -4.04
CA GLY A 130 -7.18 4.00 -4.17
C GLY A 130 -8.48 3.83 -3.36
N LEU A 131 -8.60 2.78 -2.54
CA LEU A 131 -9.83 2.46 -1.82
C LEU A 131 -10.02 3.38 -0.60
N ASN A 132 -11.19 4.03 -0.51
CA ASN A 132 -11.63 4.74 0.70
C ASN A 132 -12.86 4.02 1.29
N ASP A 133 -12.87 3.82 2.60
CA ASP A 133 -14.01 3.25 3.34
C ASP A 133 -14.51 1.89 2.84
N GLU A 134 -13.67 1.11 2.16
CA GLU A 134 -13.95 -0.27 1.78
C GLU A 134 -13.76 -1.20 2.98
N PRO A 135 -14.83 -1.82 3.53
CA PRO A 135 -14.75 -2.66 4.71
C PRO A 135 -13.79 -3.84 4.57
N LYS A 136 -13.69 -4.42 3.38
CA LYS A 136 -12.80 -5.57 3.11
C LYS A 136 -11.32 -5.20 3.07
N ASN A 137 -11.00 -3.91 3.08
CA ASN A 137 -9.63 -3.38 3.08
C ASN A 137 -9.32 -2.56 4.34
N LEU A 138 -10.15 -2.64 5.38
CA LEU A 138 -9.97 -1.89 6.62
C LEU A 138 -10.02 -2.78 7.85
N VAL A 139 -9.03 -2.59 8.74
CA VAL A 139 -8.92 -3.25 10.03
C VAL A 139 -8.61 -2.24 11.13
N THR A 140 -8.95 -2.58 12.37
CA THR A 140 -8.51 -1.83 13.54
C THR A 140 -7.02 -2.10 13.75
N MET A 141 -6.17 -1.09 13.53
CA MET A 141 -4.71 -1.23 13.70
C MET A 141 -4.17 -0.18 14.66
N THR A 142 -3.12 -0.51 15.40
CA THR A 142 -2.36 0.52 16.11
C THR A 142 -1.72 1.45 15.10
N LYS A 143 -1.57 2.72 15.49
CA LYS A 143 -0.77 3.68 14.73
C LYS A 143 0.69 3.24 14.58
N TYR A 144 1.17 2.42 15.52
CA TYR A 144 2.49 1.83 15.48
C TYR A 144 2.61 0.78 14.38
N LEU A 145 1.66 -0.14 14.25
CA LEU A 145 1.62 -1.07 13.13
C LEU A 145 1.42 -0.34 11.81
N ASN A 146 0.49 0.61 11.74
CA ASN A 146 0.19 1.32 10.49
C ASN A 146 1.42 2.10 9.97
N THR A 147 2.05 2.90 10.83
CA THR A 147 3.07 3.87 10.38
C THR A 147 4.46 3.66 10.97
N GLY A 148 4.63 2.78 11.95
CA GLY A 148 5.85 2.66 12.74
C GLY A 148 6.21 3.93 13.51
N PHE A 149 5.28 4.90 13.59
CA PHE A 149 5.51 6.33 13.85
C PHE A 149 6.44 7.04 12.85
N SER A 150 7.02 6.32 11.88
CA SER A 150 7.78 6.81 10.74
C SER A 150 8.09 5.66 9.77
N ASP A 151 8.30 5.98 8.49
CA ASP A 151 8.72 5.02 7.44
C ASP A 151 10.15 4.44 7.58
N LYS A 152 10.84 4.79 8.67
CA LYS A 152 12.16 4.24 9.01
C LYS A 152 12.06 3.03 9.94
N ASN A 153 10.90 2.79 10.52
CA ASN A 153 10.69 1.72 11.48
C ASN A 153 10.14 0.47 10.77
N PRO A 154 10.91 -0.63 10.67
CA PRO A 154 10.48 -1.87 10.02
C PRO A 154 9.40 -2.61 10.81
N LEU A 155 8.98 -2.11 11.97
CA LEU A 155 7.83 -2.65 12.70
C LEU A 155 6.49 -2.09 12.20
N GLY A 156 6.49 -1.16 11.23
CA GLY A 156 5.28 -0.59 10.66
C GLY A 156 5.14 -0.82 9.16
N MET A 157 3.90 -0.96 8.68
CA MET A 157 3.56 -1.22 7.28
C MET A 157 4.11 -0.14 6.33
N LEU A 158 4.04 1.13 6.73
CA LEU A 158 4.53 2.27 5.94
C LEU A 158 6.02 2.13 5.52
N TYR A 159 6.85 1.43 6.29
CA TYR A 159 8.24 1.15 5.92
C TYR A 159 8.32 0.35 4.60
N TYR A 160 7.51 -0.69 4.49
CA TYR A 160 7.49 -1.61 3.36
C TYR A 160 6.76 -0.98 2.18
N GLU A 161 5.56 -0.41 2.41
CA GLU A 161 4.75 0.19 1.36
C GLU A 161 5.49 1.34 0.65
N ASN A 162 6.20 2.21 1.37
CA ASN A 162 6.98 3.28 0.73
C ASN A 162 8.15 2.77 -0.11
N ARG A 163 8.72 1.60 0.22
CA ARG A 163 9.81 1.00 -0.56
C ARG A 163 9.28 0.27 -1.78
N LEU A 164 8.12 -0.36 -1.67
CA LEU A 164 7.41 -0.99 -2.78
C LEU A 164 6.91 0.07 -3.80
N ASP A 165 6.34 1.19 -3.33
CA ASP A 165 6.01 2.36 -4.16
C ASP A 165 7.24 2.87 -4.89
N ASN A 166 8.36 3.01 -4.18
CA ASN A 166 9.60 3.42 -4.83
C ASN A 166 10.11 2.41 -5.87
N TRP A 167 10.02 1.12 -5.56
CA TRP A 167 10.42 0.05 -6.47
C TRP A 167 9.58 0.05 -7.76
N LEU A 168 8.27 0.26 -7.66
CA LEU A 168 7.39 0.47 -8.82
C LEU A 168 7.81 1.69 -9.63
N ALA A 169 8.08 2.82 -8.95
CA ALA A 169 8.41 4.08 -9.61
C ALA A 169 9.73 4.05 -10.40
N ILE A 170 10.72 3.25 -9.95
CA ILE A 170 11.97 3.04 -10.70
C ILE A 170 11.86 1.92 -11.75
N HIS A 171 10.78 1.13 -11.72
CA HIS A 171 10.48 0.05 -12.66
C HIS A 171 9.08 0.20 -13.28
N PRO A 172 8.81 1.27 -14.06
CA PRO A 172 7.45 1.61 -14.51
C PRO A 172 6.77 0.54 -15.39
N ASN A 173 7.55 -0.39 -15.95
CA ASN A 173 7.03 -1.49 -16.77
C ASN A 173 6.83 -2.80 -16.02
N PHE A 174 7.31 -2.91 -14.78
CA PHE A 174 7.15 -4.08 -13.93
C PHE A 174 5.86 -3.98 -13.13
N TRP A 175 5.43 -5.13 -12.64
CA TRP A 175 4.29 -5.27 -11.77
C TRP A 175 4.74 -5.63 -10.36
N LEU A 176 3.98 -5.16 -9.39
CA LEU A 176 4.02 -5.64 -8.02
C LEU A 176 2.79 -6.53 -7.81
N ASP A 177 2.99 -7.76 -7.35
CA ASP A 177 1.95 -8.57 -6.72
C ASP A 177 2.11 -8.44 -5.20
N TYR A 178 1.11 -7.90 -4.52
CA TYR A 178 1.15 -7.58 -3.09
C TYR A 178 -0.14 -8.02 -2.40
N LYS A 179 0.00 -8.82 -1.36
CA LYS A 179 -1.12 -9.31 -0.54
C LYS A 179 -0.89 -8.97 0.91
N VAL A 180 -1.95 -8.51 1.58
CA VAL A 180 -1.97 -8.28 3.02
C VAL A 180 -3.07 -9.09 3.65
N THR A 181 -2.69 -9.91 4.65
CA THR A 181 -3.59 -10.83 5.35
C THR A 181 -3.57 -10.51 6.85
N PRO A 182 -4.68 -10.03 7.44
CA PRO A 182 -4.80 -9.92 8.89
C PRO A 182 -4.92 -11.30 9.54
N ILE A 183 -4.23 -11.50 10.66
CA ILE A 183 -4.24 -12.75 11.43
C ILE A 183 -4.96 -12.50 12.75
N TYR A 184 -6.09 -13.20 12.93
CA TYR A 184 -6.91 -13.16 14.14
C TYR A 184 -6.73 -14.44 14.95
N GLN A 185 -6.86 -14.34 16.27
CA GLN A 185 -6.99 -15.51 17.14
C GLN A 185 -8.46 -15.69 17.51
N ASN A 186 -9.06 -16.85 17.15
CA ASN A 186 -10.46 -17.17 17.46
C ASN A 186 -11.42 -16.04 17.06
N ASP A 187 -12.25 -15.58 18.01
CA ASP A 187 -13.28 -14.55 17.82
C ASP A 187 -12.75 -13.13 18.09
N GLU A 188 -11.44 -12.92 18.09
CA GLU A 188 -10.87 -11.58 18.29
C GLU A 188 -11.25 -10.63 17.15
N LEU A 189 -11.75 -9.44 17.50
CA LEU A 189 -12.18 -8.46 16.51
C LEU A 189 -11.00 -7.67 15.91
N VAL A 190 -9.89 -7.58 16.65
CA VAL A 190 -8.67 -6.90 16.22
C VAL A 190 -7.63 -7.96 15.85
N PRO A 191 -6.97 -7.86 14.67
CA PRO A 191 -5.96 -8.84 14.30
C PRO A 191 -4.74 -8.70 15.21
N ARG A 192 -4.14 -9.81 15.61
CA ARG A 192 -2.87 -9.86 16.36
C ARG A 192 -1.70 -9.45 15.48
N GLN A 193 -1.74 -9.83 14.21
CA GLN A 193 -0.68 -9.60 13.24
C GLN A 193 -1.25 -9.25 11.87
N VAL A 194 -0.41 -8.72 10.99
CA VAL A 194 -0.64 -8.69 9.55
C VAL A 194 0.56 -9.32 8.85
N VAL A 195 0.26 -10.10 7.81
CA VAL A 195 1.26 -10.68 6.92
C VAL A 195 1.24 -9.90 5.61
N LEU A 196 2.37 -9.29 5.28
CA LEU A 196 2.62 -8.65 3.99
C LEU A 196 3.36 -9.67 3.13
N GLN A 197 2.83 -9.98 1.95
CA GLN A 197 3.45 -10.88 0.97
C GLN A 197 3.63 -10.11 -0.33
N TYR A 198 4.83 -10.12 -0.91
CA TYR A 198 5.12 -9.38 -2.14
C TYR A 198 6.14 -10.07 -3.04
N VAL A 199 5.96 -9.89 -4.34
CA VAL A 199 6.91 -10.27 -5.39
C VAL A 199 6.75 -9.35 -6.59
N GLY A 200 7.83 -9.12 -7.33
CA GLY A 200 7.79 -8.40 -8.59
C GLY A 200 7.52 -9.33 -9.77
N ILE A 201 6.96 -8.80 -10.85
CA ILE A 201 6.80 -9.50 -12.13
C ILE A 201 7.30 -8.58 -13.24
N ASP A 202 8.24 -9.06 -14.03
CA ASP A 202 8.76 -8.30 -15.16
C ASP A 202 7.75 -8.21 -16.33
N GLN A 203 8.11 -7.46 -17.37
CA GLN A 203 7.26 -7.30 -18.56
C GLN A 203 6.99 -8.59 -19.35
N ASN A 204 7.81 -9.63 -19.14
CA ASN A 204 7.72 -10.94 -19.79
C ASN A 204 7.05 -11.99 -18.88
N GLY A 205 6.52 -11.58 -17.73
CA GLY A 205 5.87 -12.47 -16.76
C GLY A 205 6.84 -13.27 -15.90
N GLU A 206 8.12 -12.89 -15.79
CA GLU A 206 9.11 -13.53 -14.92
C GLU A 206 9.09 -12.94 -13.52
N LEU A 207 9.20 -13.80 -12.51
CA LEU A 207 9.21 -13.36 -11.11
C LEU A 207 10.54 -12.70 -10.74
N LEU A 208 10.41 -11.64 -9.95
CA LEU A 208 11.49 -10.87 -9.35
C LEU A 208 11.33 -10.93 -7.83
N GLN A 209 12.25 -11.59 -7.13
CA GLN A 209 12.29 -11.50 -5.67
C GLN A 209 12.69 -10.08 -5.28
N ILE A 210 11.85 -9.39 -4.52
CA ILE A 210 12.13 -8.05 -4.00
C ILE A 210 12.66 -8.17 -2.57
N LYS A 211 13.75 -7.45 -2.27
CA LYS A 211 14.32 -7.30 -0.94
C LYS A 211 14.29 -5.84 -0.51
N LEU A 212 13.72 -5.54 0.64
CA LEU A 212 13.46 -4.18 1.14
C LEU A 212 14.28 -3.81 2.38
N GLY A 213 14.84 -4.80 3.08
CA GLY A 213 15.56 -4.64 4.35
C GLY A 213 14.65 -4.80 5.58
N GLY A 214 15.13 -4.34 6.75
CA GLY A 214 14.30 -4.31 7.97
C GLY A 214 14.16 -5.64 8.70
N ASN A 215 15.07 -6.59 8.46
CA ASN A 215 15.31 -7.83 9.23
C ASN A 215 14.10 -8.74 9.56
N LYS A 216 12.93 -8.49 8.96
CA LYS A 216 11.70 -9.29 9.11
C LYS A 216 11.28 -10.03 7.84
N GLU A 217 12.03 -9.88 6.75
CA GLU A 217 11.77 -10.56 5.49
C GLU A 217 12.09 -12.05 5.60
N SER A 218 11.11 -12.89 5.27
CA SER A 218 11.28 -14.31 5.00
C SER A 218 10.95 -14.55 3.53
N VAL A 219 11.59 -15.54 2.91
CA VAL A 219 11.40 -15.84 1.49
C VAL A 219 11.04 -17.32 1.37
N ASP A 220 9.94 -17.61 0.68
CA ASP A 220 9.52 -19.00 0.45
C ASP A 220 10.32 -19.66 -0.69
N HIS A 221 10.00 -20.93 -0.98
CA HIS A 221 10.69 -21.69 -2.03
C HIS A 221 10.46 -21.12 -3.45
N TYR A 222 9.43 -20.30 -3.64
CA TYR A 222 9.13 -19.65 -4.92
C TYR A 222 9.75 -18.26 -5.06
N GLY A 223 10.46 -17.78 -4.04
CA GLY A 223 11.05 -16.45 -4.01
C GLY A 223 10.05 -15.35 -3.67
N ILE A 224 8.88 -15.69 -3.14
CA ILE A 224 7.90 -14.72 -2.64
C ILE A 224 8.35 -14.28 -1.24
N THR A 225 8.50 -12.96 -1.06
CA THR A 225 8.89 -12.39 0.21
C THR A 225 7.65 -12.18 1.10
N SER A 226 7.76 -12.55 2.37
CA SER A 226 6.76 -12.33 3.40
C SER A 226 7.33 -11.60 4.61
N VAL A 227 6.52 -10.76 5.26
CA VAL A 227 6.84 -10.02 6.48
C VAL A 227 5.67 -10.15 7.45
N VAL A 228 5.95 -10.55 8.69
CA VAL A 228 4.96 -10.60 9.78
C VAL A 228 5.16 -9.41 10.71
N LEU A 229 4.11 -8.59 10.87
CA LEU A 229 4.09 -7.41 11.71
C LEU A 229 3.03 -7.55 12.80
N ASP A 230 3.43 -7.27 14.04
CA ASP A 230 2.56 -7.36 15.21
C ASP A 230 1.71 -6.10 15.35
N ASN A 231 0.41 -6.27 15.61
CA ASN A 231 -0.53 -5.19 15.86
C ASN A 231 -0.47 -4.71 17.32
N VAL A 232 0.73 -4.36 17.75
CA VAL A 232 1.03 -3.92 19.12
C VAL A 232 1.31 -2.42 19.16
N SER A 233 1.35 -1.84 20.34
CA SER A 233 1.77 -0.46 20.55
C SER A 233 2.69 -0.36 21.77
N PRO A 234 3.80 0.39 21.69
CA PRO A 234 4.62 0.66 22.86
C PRO A 234 3.97 1.66 23.84
N LEU A 235 2.78 2.18 23.51
CA LEU A 235 2.10 3.22 24.29
C LEU A 235 0.98 2.68 25.20
N ALA A 236 0.42 1.52 24.87
CA ALA A 236 -0.64 0.85 25.63
C ALA A 236 -0.87 -0.56 25.07
N ALA A 237 -1.38 -1.48 25.91
CA ALA A 237 -1.83 -2.79 25.47
C ALA A 237 -3.31 -2.80 25.08
N LEU A 238 -3.68 -3.79 24.27
CA LEU A 238 -5.00 -3.93 23.66
C LEU A 238 -5.64 -5.22 24.12
N ASP A 239 -6.94 -5.17 24.41
CA ASP A 239 -7.80 -6.34 24.42
C ASP A 239 -8.19 -6.62 22.97
N TYR A 240 -7.62 -7.64 22.35
CA TYR A 240 -7.86 -7.95 20.94
C TYR A 240 -9.26 -8.48 20.69
N ARG A 241 -9.93 -9.00 21.72
CA ARG A 241 -11.30 -9.50 21.62
C ARG A 241 -12.30 -8.37 21.41
N THR A 242 -12.07 -7.23 22.05
CA THR A 242 -13.01 -6.09 22.00
C THR A 242 -12.45 -4.89 21.23
N GLY A 243 -11.13 -4.78 21.13
CA GLY A 243 -10.39 -3.60 20.65
C GLY A 243 -10.27 -2.47 21.66
N MET A 244 -10.65 -2.71 22.93
CA MET A 244 -10.45 -1.77 24.03
C MET A 244 -9.01 -1.81 24.55
N LEU A 245 -8.66 -0.87 25.42
CA LEU A 245 -7.42 -0.95 26.19
C LEU A 245 -7.52 -2.03 27.27
N LEU A 246 -6.44 -2.77 27.50
CA LEU A 246 -6.29 -3.54 28.73
C LEU A 246 -6.01 -2.59 29.88
N ASP A 247 -6.66 -2.82 31.01
CA ASP A 247 -6.33 -2.13 32.25
C ASP A 247 -4.91 -2.51 32.69
N GLU A 248 -4.17 -1.62 33.38
CA GLU A 248 -2.75 -1.87 33.74
C GLU A 248 -2.55 -3.20 34.50
N ASN A 249 -3.55 -3.61 35.30
CA ASN A 249 -3.53 -4.88 36.04
C ASN A 249 -3.70 -6.10 35.11
N GLN A 250 -4.51 -6.00 34.05
CA GLN A 250 -4.74 -7.08 33.09
C GLN A 250 -3.54 -7.26 32.14
N HIS A 251 -2.84 -6.16 31.83
CA HIS A 251 -1.60 -6.20 31.04
C HIS A 251 -0.51 -7.04 31.73
N ILE A 252 -0.40 -6.98 33.06
CA ILE A 252 0.61 -7.74 33.81
C ILE A 252 0.30 -9.25 33.74
N GLU A 253 -0.98 -9.64 33.85
CA GLU A 253 -1.41 -11.03 33.75
C GLU A 253 -1.16 -11.61 32.36
N GLU A 254 -1.52 -10.91 31.28
CA GLU A 254 -1.26 -11.41 29.91
C GLU A 254 0.24 -11.55 29.62
N LYS A 255 1.06 -10.61 30.08
CA LYS A 255 2.52 -10.69 29.89
C LYS A 255 3.12 -11.90 30.60
N ASN A 256 2.62 -12.22 31.79
CA ASN A 256 3.06 -13.40 32.52
C ASN A 256 2.59 -14.70 31.85
N ASN A 257 1.38 -14.71 31.28
CA ASN A 257 0.86 -15.88 30.56
C ASN A 257 1.63 -16.14 29.26
N LEU A 258 1.88 -15.11 28.44
CA LEU A 258 2.68 -15.22 27.21
C LEU A 258 4.12 -15.70 27.49
N ALA A 259 4.75 -15.18 28.55
CA ALA A 259 6.07 -15.65 28.96
C ALA A 259 6.07 -17.11 29.45
N THR A 260 4.94 -17.61 29.97
CA THR A 260 4.80 -19.01 30.39
C THR A 260 4.60 -19.92 29.19
N GLU A 261 3.79 -19.51 28.21
CA GLU A 261 3.58 -20.26 26.96
C GLU A 261 4.87 -20.36 26.12
N GLU A 262 5.67 -19.29 26.01
CA GLU A 262 6.97 -19.34 25.33
C GLU A 262 7.99 -20.24 26.02
N LEU A 263 7.92 -20.40 27.35
CA LEU A 263 8.79 -21.30 28.11
C LEU A 263 8.37 -22.77 27.96
N ASP A 264 7.07 -23.04 27.86
CA ASP A 264 6.53 -24.39 27.67
C ASP A 264 6.73 -24.89 26.23
N GLU A 265 6.71 -24.02 25.22
CA GLU A 265 7.03 -24.39 23.82
C GLU A 265 8.53 -24.61 23.57
N ALA A 266 9.40 -24.07 24.44
CA ALA A 266 10.86 -24.20 24.34
C ALA A 266 11.45 -25.40 25.13
N ALA A 267 10.62 -26.18 25.82
CA ALA A 267 10.99 -27.33 26.64
C ALA A 267 10.69 -28.68 25.94
#